data_AF-A0A1F3B9M0-F1
#
_entry.id   AF-A0A1F3B9M0-F1
#
_cell.length_a   1.000
_cell.length_b   1.000
_cell.length_c   1.000
_cell.angle_alpha   90.00
_cell.angle_beta   90.00
_cell.angle_gamma   90.00
#
_symmetry.space_group_name_H-M   'P 1'
#
loop_
_entity.id
_entity.type
_entity.pdbx_description
1 polymer ?
#
loop_
_entity_poly.entity_id
_entity_poly.type
_entity_poly.pdbx_seq_one_letter_code
_entity_poly.pdbx_strand_id
1 'polypeptide(L)'
;MSASLPDTKPGNIVAASFLITNKTDREEEFSEALSLPANWQAVNPPTTFLTLVPQEQRVRIIAFLVPAGTAAATYDVTYSVRSQRDYGIQDTDTVQVAILPVSKNVLVVEEKPDAVIAGDEYRVTARLVNQGNSEAGVSL
;
A
#
# COMPACT_ATOMS: atom_id res chain seq x y z
N MET A 1 11.63 1.85 16.99
CA MET A 1 11.98 2.20 15.60
C MET A 1 11.03 1.39 14.74
N SER A 2 10.19 2.03 13.92
CA SER A 2 9.37 1.32 12.93
C SER A 2 10.29 0.77 11.85
N ALA A 3 10.09 -0.49 11.45
CA ALA A 3 10.84 -1.07 10.34
C ALA A 3 10.33 -0.51 9.01
N SER A 4 11.23 -0.14 8.10
CA SER A 4 10.89 0.28 6.74
C SER A 4 11.00 -0.91 5.78
N LEU A 5 9.98 -1.10 4.95
CA LEU A 5 10.05 -2.04 3.82
C LEU A 5 10.74 -1.39 2.63
N PRO A 6 11.24 -2.18 1.66
CA PRO A 6 11.77 -1.64 0.41
C PRO A 6 10.71 -0.80 -0.32
N ASP A 7 11.17 0.29 -0.92
CA ASP A 7 10.35 1.13 -1.80
C ASP A 7 9.71 0.28 -2.91
N THR A 8 8.47 0.62 -3.28
CA THR A 8 7.71 -0.15 -4.27
C THR A 8 6.93 0.75 -5.21
N LYS A 9 6.49 0.21 -6.34
CA LYS A 9 5.59 0.89 -7.27
C LYS A 9 4.14 0.50 -7.00
N PRO A 10 3.18 1.37 -7.36
CA PRO A 10 1.77 0.98 -7.40
C PRO A 10 1.55 -0.27 -8.25
N GLY A 11 0.59 -1.11 -7.85
CA GLY A 11 0.26 -2.37 -8.52
C GLY A 11 1.07 -3.58 -8.04
N ASN A 12 2.12 -3.37 -7.25
CA ASN A 12 2.93 -4.47 -6.70
C ASN A 12 2.27 -5.10 -5.46
N ILE A 13 2.56 -6.38 -5.26
CA ILE A 13 2.35 -7.05 -3.98
C ILE A 13 3.60 -6.85 -3.12
N VAL A 14 3.42 -6.44 -1.87
CA VAL A 14 4.48 -6.28 -0.87
C VAL A 14 4.25 -7.26 0.25
N ALA A 15 5.33 -7.81 0.82
CA ALA A 15 5.28 -8.68 1.98
C ALA A 15 6.06 -8.08 3.17
N ALA A 16 5.47 -8.17 4.35
CA ALA A 16 6.07 -7.82 5.63
C ALA A 16 6.08 -9.03 6.56
N SER A 17 7.07 -9.10 7.44
CA SER A 17 7.20 -10.16 8.43
C SER A 17 7.11 -9.59 9.84
N PHE A 18 6.27 -10.19 10.67
CA PHE A 18 6.10 -9.86 12.08
C PHE A 18 6.48 -11.06 12.94
N LEU A 19 7.23 -10.83 14.01
CA LEU A 19 7.58 -11.86 14.99
C LEU A 19 6.71 -11.67 16.23
N ILE A 20 5.78 -12.59 16.46
CA ILE A 20 4.93 -12.59 17.64
C ILE A 20 5.59 -13.46 18.69
N THR A 21 5.72 -12.96 19.92
CA THR A 21 6.24 -13.71 21.06
C THR A 21 5.22 -13.71 22.18
N ASN A 22 4.83 -14.87 22.66
CA ASN A 22 4.05 -14.95 23.90
C ASN A 22 4.98 -14.76 25.10
N LYS A 23 5.07 -13.53 25.61
CA LYS A 23 5.93 -13.20 26.77
C LYS A 23 5.32 -13.56 28.13
N THR A 24 4.12 -14.16 28.15
CA THR A 24 3.45 -14.55 29.40
C THR A 24 4.02 -15.86 29.95
N ASP A 25 3.49 -16.27 31.11
CA ASP A 25 3.82 -17.51 31.80
C ASP A 25 2.89 -18.69 31.43
N ARG A 26 1.95 -18.48 30.50
CA ARG A 26 0.96 -19.49 30.12
C ARG A 26 0.66 -19.48 28.62
N GLU A 27 -0.12 -20.46 28.18
CA GLU A 27 -0.64 -20.46 26.82
C GLU A 27 -1.61 -19.30 26.60
N GLU A 28 -1.47 -18.63 25.46
CA GLU A 28 -2.34 -17.54 25.03
C GLU A 28 -2.93 -17.84 23.67
N GLU A 29 -4.19 -17.45 23.49
CA GLU A 29 -4.81 -17.34 22.18
C GLU A 29 -4.98 -15.86 21.84
N PHE A 30 -4.37 -15.42 20.75
CA PHE A 30 -4.38 -14.03 20.28
C PHE A 30 -5.32 -13.88 19.09
N SER A 31 -6.22 -12.89 19.11
CA SER A 31 -6.80 -12.36 17.87
C SER A 31 -5.79 -11.49 17.14
N GLU A 32 -5.70 -11.69 15.83
CA GLU A 32 -4.81 -10.94 14.95
C GLU A 32 -5.62 -9.93 14.13
N ALA A 33 -5.11 -8.72 13.95
CA ALA A 33 -5.74 -7.71 13.10
C ALA A 33 -4.69 -6.94 12.28
N LEU A 34 -5.04 -6.66 11.04
CA LEU A 34 -4.22 -5.92 10.09
C LEU A 34 -4.96 -4.65 9.67
N SER A 35 -4.32 -3.51 9.86
CA SER A 35 -4.78 -2.22 9.35
C SER A 35 -3.93 -1.83 8.14
N LEU A 36 -4.59 -1.68 7.00
CA LEU A 36 -3.99 -1.25 5.75
C LEU A 36 -4.48 0.16 5.38
N PRO A 37 -3.71 0.90 4.58
CA PRO A 37 -4.19 2.12 3.94
C PRO A 37 -5.48 1.90 3.16
N ALA A 38 -6.23 2.99 2.95
CA ALA A 38 -7.50 2.94 2.24
C ALA A 38 -7.35 2.27 0.87
N ASN A 39 -8.29 1.36 0.56
CA ASN A 39 -8.36 0.59 -0.68
C ASN A 39 -7.23 -0.42 -0.94
N TRP A 40 -6.30 -0.59 0.01
CA TRP A 40 -5.32 -1.68 -0.07
C TRP A 40 -5.96 -2.99 0.37
N GLN A 41 -5.50 -4.10 -0.19
CA GLN A 41 -6.08 -5.42 0.06
C GLN A 41 -5.02 -6.39 0.57
N ALA A 42 -5.33 -7.10 1.66
CA ALA A 42 -4.53 -8.22 2.10
C ALA A 42 -4.67 -9.39 1.09
N VAL A 43 -3.54 -9.91 0.62
CA VAL A 43 -3.49 -11.09 -0.24
C VAL A 43 -3.65 -12.35 0.60
N ASN A 44 -3.03 -12.38 1.78
CA ASN A 44 -3.23 -13.41 2.79
C ASN A 44 -3.63 -12.73 4.12
N PRO A 45 -4.93 -12.56 4.38
CA PRO A 45 -5.39 -11.96 5.63
C PRO A 45 -4.93 -12.81 6.83
N PRO A 46 -4.71 -12.20 8.00
CA PRO A 46 -4.37 -12.93 9.22
C PRO A 46 -5.45 -13.97 9.56
N THR A 47 -5.05 -15.05 10.22
CA THR A 47 -5.99 -16.00 10.81
C THR A 47 -6.77 -15.34 11.96
N THR A 48 -7.99 -15.79 12.23
CA THR A 48 -8.81 -15.21 13.30
C THR A 48 -8.13 -15.32 14.66
N PHE A 49 -7.42 -16.43 14.90
CA PHE A 49 -6.76 -16.72 16.17
C PHE A 49 -5.38 -17.37 15.99
N LEU A 50 -4.48 -17.08 16.93
CA LEU A 50 -3.14 -17.64 17.04
C LEU A 50 -2.89 -18.11 18.47
N THR A 51 -2.74 -19.42 18.67
CA THR A 51 -2.33 -20.00 19.95
C THR A 51 -0.82 -20.14 20.05
N LEU A 52 -0.25 -19.69 21.15
CA LEU A 52 1.18 -19.78 21.48
C LEU A 52 1.37 -20.23 22.93
N VAL A 53 2.24 -21.21 23.16
CA VAL A 53 2.66 -21.60 24.52
C VAL A 53 3.63 -20.55 25.12
N PRO A 54 3.96 -20.59 26.42
CA PRO A 54 4.86 -19.60 27.04
C PRO A 54 6.19 -19.49 26.29
N GLN A 55 6.63 -18.27 26.04
CA GLN A 55 7.87 -17.92 25.35
C GLN A 55 7.96 -18.41 23.89
N GLU A 56 6.89 -19.02 23.36
CA GLU A 56 6.86 -19.41 21.95
C GLU A 56 6.89 -18.18 21.06
N GLN A 57 7.63 -18.30 19.98
CA GLN A 57 7.71 -17.30 18.92
C GLN A 57 7.11 -17.84 17.64
N ARG A 58 6.39 -16.99 16.92
CA ARG A 58 5.86 -17.33 15.60
C ARG A 58 5.99 -16.17 14.64
N VAL A 59 6.53 -16.48 13.47
CA VAL A 59 6.63 -15.51 12.36
C VAL A 59 5.32 -15.50 11.58
N ARG A 60 4.83 -14.30 11.30
CA ARG A 60 3.70 -14.04 10.40
C ARG A 60 4.20 -13.27 9.20
N ILE A 61 3.99 -13.82 8.01
CA ILE A 61 4.24 -13.13 6.76
C ILE A 61 2.90 -12.63 6.26
N ILE A 62 2.77 -11.32 6.09
CA ILE A 62 1.57 -10.66 5.57
C ILE A 62 1.92 -10.03 4.23
N ALA A 63 1.19 -10.40 3.19
CA ALA A 63 1.27 -9.82 1.87
C ALA A 63 0.01 -8.99 1.58
N PHE A 64 0.21 -7.85 0.92
CA PHE A 64 -0.86 -6.94 0.53
C PHE A 64 -0.58 -6.33 -0.84
N LEU A 65 -1.65 -6.06 -1.59
CA LEU A 65 -1.60 -5.39 -2.88
C LEU A 65 -1.65 -3.88 -2.68
N VAL A 66 -0.66 -3.18 -3.25
CA VAL A 66 -0.71 -1.72 -3.42
C VAL A 66 -1.53 -1.41 -4.67
N PRO A 67 -2.68 -0.72 -4.59
CA PRO A 67 -3.48 -0.37 -5.76
C PRO A 67 -2.69 0.49 -6.77
N ALA A 68 -2.97 0.34 -8.06
CA ALA A 68 -2.25 1.02 -9.15
C ALA A 68 -2.34 2.57 -9.12
N GLY A 69 -3.39 3.13 -8.51
CA GLY A 69 -3.58 4.58 -8.36
C GLY A 69 -3.04 5.17 -7.05
N THR A 70 -2.32 4.37 -6.24
CA THR A 70 -1.82 4.84 -4.94
C THR A 70 -0.81 5.96 -5.14
N ALA A 71 -1.07 7.12 -4.55
CA ALA A 71 -0.21 8.29 -4.67
C ALA A 71 1.21 8.02 -4.15
N ALA A 72 2.19 8.72 -4.73
CA ALA A 72 3.56 8.66 -4.26
C ALA A 72 3.67 9.31 -2.86
N ALA A 73 3.85 8.48 -1.83
CA ALA A 73 3.99 8.88 -0.43
C ALA A 73 4.47 7.69 0.41
N THR A 74 4.74 7.92 1.69
CA THR A 74 4.94 6.85 2.67
C THR A 74 3.62 6.51 3.35
N TYR A 75 3.35 5.21 3.48
CA TYR A 75 2.15 4.69 4.11
C TYR A 75 2.50 3.76 5.27
N ASP A 76 1.68 3.79 6.30
CA ASP A 76 1.78 2.90 7.46
C ASP A 76 0.94 1.64 7.26
N VAL A 77 1.52 0.48 7.54
CA VAL A 77 0.84 -0.80 7.65
C VAL A 77 1.01 -1.30 9.07
N THR A 78 -0.09 -1.55 9.76
CA THR A 78 -0.08 -1.84 11.19
C THR A 78 -0.62 -3.23 11.46
N TYR A 79 0.16 -4.03 12.18
CA TYR A 79 -0.22 -5.36 12.66
C TYR A 79 -0.44 -5.32 14.16
N SER A 80 -1.54 -5.90 14.63
CA SER A 80 -1.88 -5.92 16.05
C SER A 80 -2.30 -7.31 16.48
N VAL A 81 -1.95 -7.64 17.72
CA VAL A 81 -2.37 -8.88 18.40
C VAL A 81 -2.94 -8.54 19.77
N ARG A 82 -3.96 -9.28 20.18
CA ARG A 82 -4.59 -9.11 21.50
C ARG A 82 -5.06 -10.46 22.02
N SER A 83 -4.77 -10.76 23.28
CA SER A 83 -5.26 -11.99 23.92
C SER A 83 -6.78 -12.01 23.97
N GLN A 84 -7.37 -13.17 23.71
CA GLN A 84 -8.80 -13.41 23.79
C GLN A 84 -9.32 -13.48 25.23
N ARG A 85 -8.46 -13.87 26.18
CA ARG A 85 -8.82 -14.06 27.59
C ARG A 85 -8.52 -12.84 28.46
N ASP A 86 -7.52 -12.04 28.09
CA ASP A 86 -7.09 -10.86 28.83
C ASP A 86 -6.79 -9.71 27.88
N TYR A 87 -7.75 -8.79 27.74
CA TYR A 87 -7.62 -7.65 26.83
C TYR A 87 -6.53 -6.65 27.23
N GLY A 88 -5.93 -6.76 28.43
CA GLY A 88 -4.74 -6.01 28.81
C GLY A 88 -3.47 -6.49 28.10
N ILE A 89 -3.47 -7.73 27.59
CA ILE A 89 -2.35 -8.32 26.88
C ILE A 89 -2.55 -8.08 25.37
N GLN A 90 -1.88 -7.06 24.86
CA GLN A 90 -1.92 -6.68 23.46
C GLN A 90 -0.60 -6.03 23.05
N ASP A 91 -0.28 -6.11 21.76
CA ASP A 91 0.85 -5.42 21.17
C ASP A 91 0.51 -5.02 19.73
N THR A 92 1.25 -4.05 19.21
CA THR A 92 1.06 -3.52 17.86
C THR A 92 2.39 -3.05 17.29
N ASP A 93 2.64 -3.37 16.02
CA ASP A 93 3.81 -2.92 15.30
C ASP A 93 3.42 -2.33 13.94
N THR A 94 4.18 -1.32 13.50
CA THR A 94 3.91 -0.56 12.28
C THR A 94 5.14 -0.57 11.38
N VAL A 95 4.93 -0.98 10.13
CA VAL A 95 5.94 -0.92 9.08
C VAL A 95 5.59 0.16 8.06
N GLN A 96 6.61 0.84 7.55
CA GLN A 96 6.45 1.89 6.56
C GLN A 96 6.73 1.38 5.15
N VAL A 97 5.88 1.79 4.21
CA VAL A 97 5.99 1.45 2.78
C VAL A 97 6.05 2.74 1.98
N ALA A 98 7.19 2.97 1.31
CA ALA A 98 7.33 4.10 0.40
C ALA A 98 6.85 3.72 -1.01
N ILE A 99 5.88 4.47 -1.53
CA ILE A 99 5.36 4.33 -2.88
C ILE A 99 6.08 5.30 -3.81
N LEU A 100 6.79 4.74 -4.78
CA LEU A 100 7.57 5.51 -5.75
C LEU A 100 6.67 6.29 -6.71
N PRO A 101 7.12 7.48 -7.16
CA PRO A 101 6.44 8.21 -8.21
C PRO A 101 6.59 7.49 -9.56
N VAL A 102 5.48 7.45 -10.29
CA VAL A 102 5.35 6.95 -11.65
C VAL A 102 4.81 8.10 -12.48
N SER A 103 5.66 8.65 -13.34
CA SER A 103 5.30 9.70 -14.28
C SER A 103 4.79 9.09 -15.57
N LYS A 104 3.51 9.32 -15.89
CA LYS A 104 2.91 8.87 -17.13
C LYS A 104 1.86 9.87 -17.59
N ASN A 105 2.20 10.69 -18.59
CA ASN A 105 1.29 11.64 -19.19
C ASN A 105 0.98 11.23 -20.62
N VAL A 106 -0.29 11.35 -21.02
CA VAL A 106 -0.74 11.04 -22.38
C VAL A 106 -1.46 12.25 -22.94
N LEU A 107 -1.03 12.73 -24.11
CA LEU A 107 -1.76 13.75 -24.86
C LEU A 107 -2.70 13.06 -25.85
N VAL A 108 -3.99 13.35 -25.73
CA VAL A 108 -5.03 12.82 -26.60
C VAL A 108 -5.53 13.97 -27.46
N VAL A 109 -5.36 13.88 -28.78
CA VAL A 109 -5.96 14.85 -29.71
C VAL A 109 -7.45 14.54 -29.80
N GLU A 110 -8.27 15.51 -29.41
CA GLU A 110 -9.73 15.39 -29.40
C GLU A 110 -10.32 15.93 -30.70
N GLU A 111 -9.81 17.06 -31.18
CA GLU A 111 -10.27 17.70 -32.40
C GLU A 111 -9.09 18.21 -33.22
N LYS A 112 -9.09 17.90 -34.51
CA LYS A 112 -8.14 18.45 -35.48
C LYS A 112 -8.84 18.62 -36.83
N PRO A 113 -8.34 19.53 -37.70
CA PRO A 113 -8.79 19.58 -39.09
C PRO A 113 -8.49 18.27 -39.83
N ASP A 114 -9.32 17.93 -40.81
CA ASP A 114 -9.11 16.78 -41.69
C ASP A 114 -7.99 17.02 -42.71
N ALA A 115 -7.84 18.27 -43.15
CA ALA A 115 -6.77 18.72 -44.02
C ALA A 115 -6.33 20.14 -43.63
N VAL A 116 -5.08 20.48 -43.91
CA VAL A 116 -4.50 21.82 -43.70
C VAL A 116 -3.75 22.26 -44.95
N ILE A 117 -3.81 23.55 -45.27
CA ILE A 117 -3.05 24.15 -46.37
C ILE A 117 -1.78 24.79 -45.77
N ALA A 118 -0.67 24.66 -46.49
CA ALA A 118 0.59 25.25 -46.04
C ALA A 118 0.47 26.78 -45.92
N GLY A 119 0.78 27.30 -44.74
CA GLY A 119 0.70 28.73 -44.43
C GLY A 119 -0.54 29.14 -43.63
N ASP A 120 -1.55 28.27 -43.51
CA ASP A 120 -2.75 28.58 -42.74
C ASP A 120 -2.56 28.30 -41.25
N GLU A 121 -3.10 29.19 -40.41
CA GLU A 121 -3.28 28.92 -39.00
C GLU A 121 -4.44 27.95 -38.79
N TYR A 122 -4.25 26.96 -37.92
CA TYR A 122 -5.29 26.03 -37.53
C TYR A 122 -5.28 25.81 -36.02
N ARG A 123 -6.42 25.36 -35.50
CA ARG A 123 -6.61 25.05 -34.08
C ARG A 123 -6.74 23.54 -33.91
N VAL A 124 -6.13 23.03 -32.84
CA VAL A 124 -6.28 21.65 -32.38
C VAL A 124 -6.73 21.70 -30.93
N THR A 125 -7.68 20.85 -30.58
CA THR A 125 -8.07 20.61 -29.19
C THR A 125 -7.41 19.31 -28.75
N ALA A 126 -6.64 19.35 -27.68
CA ALA A 126 -6.00 18.17 -27.11
C ALA A 126 -6.16 18.17 -25.59
N ARG A 127 -6.31 16.97 -25.04
CA ARG A 127 -6.43 16.71 -23.60
C ARG A 127 -5.17 16.03 -23.08
N LEU A 128 -4.52 16.65 -22.10
CA LEU A 128 -3.43 16.02 -21.35
C LEU A 128 -4.01 15.23 -20.19
N VAL A 129 -3.71 13.94 -20.13
CA VAL A 129 -4.18 13.02 -19.09
C VAL A 129 -2.98 12.55 -18.27
N ASN A 130 -2.97 12.85 -16.96
CA ASN A 130 -2.04 12.23 -16.02
C ASN A 130 -2.53 10.82 -15.67
N GLN A 131 -1.82 9.82 -16.18
CA GLN A 131 -2.00 8.40 -15.87
C GLN A 131 -0.95 7.88 -14.87
N GLY A 132 -0.16 8.78 -14.30
CA GLY A 132 0.78 8.49 -13.22
C GLY A 132 0.11 8.48 -11.85
N ASN A 133 0.92 8.32 -10.80
CA ASN A 133 0.49 8.43 -9.40
C ASN A 133 1.13 9.61 -8.66
N SER A 134 1.83 10.49 -9.38
CA SER A 134 2.39 11.72 -8.86
C SER A 134 1.74 12.92 -9.54
N GLU A 135 1.68 14.05 -8.84
CA GLU A 135 1.24 15.31 -9.43
C GLU A 135 2.11 15.66 -10.65
N ALA A 136 1.48 16.12 -11.73
CA ALA A 136 2.16 16.54 -12.94
C ALA A 136 2.00 18.06 -13.10
N GLY A 137 3.10 18.80 -12.97
CA GLY A 137 3.13 20.23 -13.30
C GLY A 137 3.05 20.43 -14.82
N VAL A 138 2.20 21.36 -15.25
CA VAL A 138 2.09 21.76 -16.66
C VAL A 138 2.36 23.25 -16.76
N SER A 139 3.34 23.63 -17.58
CA SER A 139 3.60 25.03 -17.97
C SER A 139 3.30 25.18 -19.46
N LEU A 140 2.48 26.16 -19.82
CA LEU A 140 2.12 26.55 -21.19
C LEU A 140 2.83 27.84 -21.58
#